data_AF-A0A107FZQ6-F1
#
_entry.id   AF-A0A107FZQ6-F1
#
_cell.length_a   1.000
_cell.length_b   1.000
_cell.length_c   1.000
_cell.angle_alpha   90.00
_cell.angle_beta   90.00
_cell.angle_gamma   90.00
#
_symmetry.space_group_name_H-M   'P 1'
#
loop_
_entity.id
_entity.type
_entity.pdbx_description
1 polymer ?
#
loop_
_entity_poly.entity_id
_entity_poly.type
_entity_poly.pdbx_seq_one_letter_code
_entity_poly.pdbx_strand_id
1 'polypeptide(L)' 'MYPDPKRVRERRLMVRFDDYEYALITALANYQGEQTATLIRQMVLREAAEALLPSSNVAHERG' A
#
# COMPACT_ATOMS: atom_id res chain seq x y z
N MET A 1 -15.54 -3.73 23.41
CA MET A 1 -15.82 -2.90 22.22
C MET A 1 -15.72 -3.82 21.01
N TYR A 2 -16.80 -4.03 20.26
CA TYR A 2 -16.76 -4.91 19.09
C TYR A 2 -15.89 -4.23 18.01
N PRO A 3 -14.89 -4.89 17.43
CA PRO A 3 -14.21 -4.35 16.27
C PRO A 3 -15.24 -4.15 15.16
N ASP A 4 -15.21 -2.99 14.50
CA ASP A 4 -16.01 -2.74 13.30
C ASP A 4 -15.84 -3.94 12.35
N PRO A 5 -16.91 -4.70 12.05
CA PRO A 5 -16.82 -5.89 11.22
C PRO A 5 -16.19 -5.62 9.85
N LYS A 6 -16.29 -4.38 9.34
CA LYS A 6 -15.68 -3.97 8.07
C LYS A 6 -14.15 -3.84 8.13
N ARG A 7 -13.56 -3.78 9.33
CA ARG A 7 -12.10 -3.73 9.53
C ARG A 7 -11.47 -5.12 9.56
N VAL A 8 -12.27 -6.18 9.62
CA VAL A 8 -11.76 -7.56 9.52
C VAL A 8 -11.26 -7.80 8.09
N ARG A 9 -10.00 -8.23 7.97
CA ARG A 9 -9.28 -8.34 6.68
C ARG A 9 -9.63 -9.66 5.97
N GLU A 10 -10.88 -9.83 5.56
CA GLU A 10 -11.36 -11.07 4.91
C GLU A 10 -11.33 -11.01 3.37
N ARG A 11 -11.28 -9.81 2.80
CA ARG A 11 -11.28 -9.60 1.34
C ARG A 11 -9.86 -9.81 0.79
N ARG A 12 -9.67 -10.85 -0.02
CA ARG A 12 -8.39 -11.15 -0.68
C ARG A 12 -8.29 -10.53 -2.08
N LEU A 13 -7.10 -10.06 -2.42
CA LEU A 13 -6.70 -9.69 -3.78
C LEU A 13 -5.46 -10.53 -4.14
N MET A 14 -5.42 -11.09 -5.35
CA MET A 14 -4.27 -11.83 -5.86
C MET A 14 -3.61 -11.05 -6.98
N VAL A 15 -2.29 -10.88 -6.87
CA VAL A 15 -1.41 -10.29 -7.88
C VAL A 15 -0.33 -11.30 -8.23
N ARG A 16 0.11 -11.30 -9.49
CA ARG A 16 1.23 -12.13 -9.94
C ARG A 16 2.44 -11.25 -10.16
N PHE A 17 3.59 -11.76 -9.77
CA PHE A 17 4.89 -11.14 -9.95
C PHE A 17 5.74 -12.06 -10.81
N ASP A 18 6.66 -11.49 -11.58
CA ASP A 18 7.74 -12.28 -12.16
C ASP A 18 8.75 -12.70 -11.07
N ASP A 19 9.73 -13.52 -11.46
CA ASP A 19 10.73 -14.06 -10.54
C ASP A 19 11.60 -12.98 -9.88
N TYR A 20 11.90 -11.88 -10.61
CA TYR A 20 12.74 -10.80 -10.11
C TYR A 20 11.97 -9.89 -9.15
N GLU A 21 10.74 -9.52 -9.51
CA GLU A 21 9.83 -8.76 -8.66
C GLU A 21 9.56 -9.51 -7.36
N TYR A 22 9.28 -10.81 -7.44
CA TYR A 22 9.04 -11.64 -6.27
C TYR A 22 10.27 -11.73 -5.37
N ALA A 23 11.45 -11.95 -5.95
CA ALA A 23 12.71 -11.99 -5.21
C ALA A 23 13.01 -10.66 -4.50
N LEU A 24 12.80 -9.53 -5.19
CA LEU A 24 13.00 -8.20 -4.65
C LEU A 24 12.08 -7.91 -3.46
N ILE A 25 10.77 -8.13 -3.61
CA ILE A 25 9.81 -7.86 -2.52
C ILE A 25 10.09 -8.78 -1.32
N THR A 26 10.44 -10.04 -1.57
CA THR A 26 10.81 -10.99 -0.52
C THR A 26 12.06 -10.53 0.24
N ALA A 27 13.10 -10.09 -0.47
CA ALA A 27 14.31 -9.56 0.15
C ALA A 27 14.02 -8.31 0.99
N LEU A 28 13.18 -7.39 0.50
CA LEU A 28 12.78 -6.19 1.22
C LEU A 28 12.02 -6.52 2.51
N ALA A 29 11.06 -7.46 2.42
CA ALA A 29 10.27 -7.90 3.56
C ALA A 29 11.17 -8.53 4.65
N ASN A 30 12.09 -9.40 4.23
CA ASN A 30 13.07 -10.01 5.13
C ASN A 30 13.97 -8.96 5.80
N TYR A 31 14.43 -7.97 5.04
CA TYR A 31 15.27 -6.89 5.56
C TYR A 31 14.55 -6.05 6.63
N GLN A 32 13.25 -5.81 6.46
CA GLN A 32 12.43 -5.07 7.44
C GLN A 32 11.90 -5.94 8.58
N GLY A 33 12.04 -7.28 8.49
CA GLY A 33 11.45 -8.21 9.45
C GLY A 33 9.92 -8.28 9.38
N GLU A 34 9.34 -7.95 8.22
CA GLU A 34 7.89 -7.97 7.98
C GLU A 34 7.46 -9.14 7.10
N GLN A 35 6.16 -9.49 7.15
CA GLN A 35 5.58 -10.41 6.16
C GLN A 35 5.37 -9.70 4.82
N THR A 36 5.69 -10.37 3.72
CA THR A 36 5.53 -9.87 2.34
C THR A 36 4.14 -9.28 2.07
N ALA A 37 3.08 -9.93 2.54
CA ALA A 37 1.71 -9.46 2.37
C ALA A 37 1.41 -8.15 3.13
N THR A 38 2.02 -7.97 4.31
CA THR A 38 1.91 -6.74 5.10
C THR A 38 2.61 -5.59 4.38
N LEU A 39 3.84 -5.82 3.94
CA LEU A 39 4.63 -4.86 3.17
C LEU A 39 3.88 -4.39 1.91
N ILE A 40 3.43 -5.34 1.07
CA ILE A 40 2.70 -5.03 -0.16
C ILE A 40 1.46 -4.18 0.16
N ARG A 41 0.69 -4.55 1.19
CA ARG A 41 -0.49 -3.79 1.59
C ARG A 41 -0.14 -2.37 2.01
N GLN A 42 0.93 -2.17 2.78
CA GLN A 42 1.37 -0.84 3.19
C GLN A 42 1.77 0.01 1.98
N MET A 43 2.54 -0.57 1.05
CA MET A 43 2.97 0.11 -0.18
C MET A 43 1.78 0.54 -1.03
N VAL A 44 0.84 -0.38 -1.30
CA VAL A 44 -0.35 -0.08 -2.11
C VAL A 44 -1.23 1.00 -1.48
N LEU A 45 -1.44 0.96 -0.16
CA LEU A 45 -2.26 1.97 0.52
C LEU A 45 -1.59 3.34 0.58
N ARG A 46 -0.25 3.37 0.70
CA ARG A 46 0.52 4.62 0.61
C ARG A 46 0.40 5.22 -0.78
N GLU A 47 0.66 4.43 -1.83
CA GLU A 47 0.53 4.89 -3.21
C GLU A 47 -0.90 5.36 -3.53
N ALA A 48 -1.91 4.60 -3.11
CA ALA A 48 -3.31 4.97 -3.30
C ALA A 48 -3.65 6.29 -2.59
N ALA A 49 -3.11 6.52 -1.38
CA ALA A 49 -3.30 7.79 -0.67
C ALA A 49 -2.64 8.96 -1.42
N GLU A 50 -1.43 8.77 -1.93
CA GLU A 50 -0.71 9.78 -2.73
C GLU A 50 -1.45 10.09 -4.04
N ALA A 51 -1.97 9.08 -4.73
CA ALA A 51 -2.76 9.26 -5.96
C ALA A 51 -4.12 9.94 -5.73
N LEU A 52 -4.71 9.79 -4.53
CA LEU A 52 -5.98 10.41 -4.17
C LEU A 52 -5.82 11.87 -3.72
N LEU A 53 -4.63 12.26 -3.24
CA LEU A 53 -4.32 13.67 -3.00
C LEU A 53 -4.23 14.37 -4.36
N PRO A 54 -5.08 15.37 -4.65
CA PRO A 54 -4.89 16.17 -5.85
C PRO A 54 -3.46 16.73 -5.78
N SER A 55 -2.69 16.62 -6.86
CA SER A 55 -1.47 17.42 -7.01
C SER A 55 -1.86 18.85 -6.66
N SER A 56 -1.41 19.33 -5.50
CA SER A 56 -1.83 20.60 -4.91
C SER A 56 -1.31 21.77 -5.76
N ASN A 57 -1.89 21.97 -6.94
CA ASN A 57 -1.90 23.25 -7.62
C ASN A 57 -2.91 24.13 -6.89
N VAL A 58 -2.56 24.52 -5.67
CA VAL A 58 -3.07 25.76 -5.09
C VAL A 58 -2.36 26.88 -5.86
N ALA A 59 -2.88 27.16 -7.06
CA ALA A 59 -2.68 28.44 -7.69
C ALA A 59 -3.33 29.46 -6.76
N HIS A 60 -2.51 30.07 -5.90
CA HIS A 60 -2.95 31.22 -5.12
C HIS A 60 -3.15 32.35 -6.13
N GLU A 61 -4.41 32.58 -6.49
CA GLU A 61 -4.83 33.68 -7.34
C GLU A 61 -4.29 34.98 -6.74
N ARG A 62 -3.57 35.73 -7.58
CA ARG A 62 -3.16 37.10 -7.30
C ARG A 62 -4.41 37.95 -7.07
N GLY A 63 -4.54 38.48 -5.87
CA GLY A 63 -5.35 39.65 -5.53
C GLY A 63 -4.42 40.75 -5.03
#